data_AF-A0A7S1EVF2-F1
#
_entry.id   AF-A0A7S1EVF2-F1
#
_cell.length_a   1.000
_cell.length_b   1.000
_cell.length_c   1.000
_cell.angle_alpha   90.00
_cell.angle_beta   90.00
_cell.angle_gamma   90.00
#
_symmetry.space_group_name_H-M   'P 1'
#
loop_
_entity.id
_entity.type
_entity.pdbx_description
1 polymer ?
#
loop_
_entity_poly.entity_id
_entity_poly.type
_entity_poly.pdbx_seq_one_letter_code
_entity_poly.pdbx_strand_id
1 'polypeptide(L)'
;QDSSLACSVSVAMHRSVGRILSQATCVGIASASVLYNPDTHVPVGSTGCGKPTPYTPGQSVTATGKYNDVNWTWIVYVPKSYDNTKPYPVVIQHPGWCMSADAEEAGAGITLYADDLEFISVTAQGDGDNRNPGGPWYSWNAAGTAESPGPDGPTCTNAAADESYCYDSCTCPSRQCDWTTCKD
;
A
#
# COMPACT_ATOMS: atom_id res chain seq x y z
N GLN A 1 -12.94 18.26 -0.39
CA GLN A 1 -13.16 19.68 -0.07
C GLN A 1 -11.98 20.43 -0.65
N ASP A 2 -12.29 21.46 -1.45
CA ASP A 2 -11.36 22.19 -2.32
C ASP A 2 -10.15 22.77 -1.57
N SER A 3 -8.95 22.50 -2.09
CA SER A 3 -7.73 23.21 -1.69
C SER A 3 -7.47 24.33 -2.70
N SER A 4 -7.92 25.54 -2.35
CA SER A 4 -7.54 26.78 -3.03
C SER A 4 -6.07 27.10 -2.74
N LEU A 5 -5.21 27.08 -3.77
CA LEU A 5 -3.83 27.55 -3.69
C LEU A 5 -3.80 29.07 -3.75
N ALA A 6 -3.51 29.74 -2.64
CA ALA A 6 -3.20 31.17 -2.62
C ALA A 6 -1.69 31.36 -2.90
N CYS A 7 -1.35 31.86 -4.08
CA CYS A 7 0.02 32.19 -4.45
C CYS A 7 0.23 33.70 -4.25
N SER A 8 0.98 34.11 -3.21
CA SER A 8 1.34 35.52 -3.01
C SER A 8 2.68 35.84 -3.67
N VAL A 9 2.69 36.78 -4.61
CA VAL A 9 3.90 37.31 -5.24
C VAL A 9 4.43 38.47 -4.38
N SER A 10 5.59 38.31 -3.75
CA SER A 10 6.33 39.44 -3.16
C SER A 10 7.31 40.01 -4.17
N VAL A 11 7.14 41.29 -4.52
CA VAL A 11 8.08 42.05 -5.36
C VAL A 11 9.01 42.83 -4.44
N ALA A 12 10.27 42.41 -4.32
CA ALA A 12 11.32 43.21 -3.69
C ALA A 12 12.04 44.04 -4.77
N MET A 13 11.81 45.36 -4.81
CA MET A 13 12.60 46.27 -5.64
C MET A 13 13.92 46.60 -4.92
N HIS A 14 15.03 46.04 -5.41
CA HIS A 14 16.36 46.57 -5.10
C HIS A 14 16.86 47.39 -6.29
N ARG A 15 17.24 48.64 -6.03
CA ARG A 15 17.88 49.53 -7.00
C ARG A 15 19.28 48.99 -7.30
N SER A 16 19.43 48.21 -8.36
CA SER A 16 20.61 48.12 -9.22
C SER A 16 20.33 47.12 -10.35
N VAL A 17 20.67 47.54 -11.56
CA VAL A 17 20.56 46.86 -12.86
C VAL A 17 20.74 45.32 -12.81
N GLY A 18 19.74 44.57 -13.30
CA GLY A 18 19.96 43.26 -13.92
C GLY A 18 19.25 42.06 -13.26
N ARG A 19 18.27 41.51 -14.00
CA ARG A 19 17.60 40.19 -13.85
C ARG A 19 16.64 40.01 -12.66
N ILE A 20 15.34 40.08 -12.98
CA ILE A 20 14.24 39.62 -12.13
C ILE A 20 14.24 38.09 -12.18
N LEU A 21 14.71 37.43 -11.12
CA LEU A 21 14.35 36.03 -10.85
C LEU A 21 13.09 36.02 -9.97
N SER A 22 11.93 35.70 -10.55
CA SER A 22 10.77 35.29 -9.76
C SER A 22 11.01 33.88 -9.23
N GLN A 23 11.45 33.76 -7.98
CA GLN A 23 11.36 32.50 -7.26
C GLN A 23 9.95 32.39 -6.69
N ALA A 24 9.10 31.58 -7.33
CA ALA A 24 7.84 31.15 -6.74
C ALA A 24 8.15 30.05 -5.72
N THR A 25 8.25 30.42 -4.44
CA THR A 25 8.31 29.45 -3.35
C THR A 25 6.89 28.99 -3.02
N CYS A 26 6.51 27.82 -3.52
CA CYS A 26 5.34 27.10 -3.01
C CYS A 26 5.71 26.55 -1.63
N VAL A 27 5.30 27.25 -0.56
CA VAL A 27 5.35 26.69 0.80
C VAL A 27 4.19 25.70 0.89
N GLY A 28 4.47 24.43 0.57
CA GLY A 28 3.58 23.33 0.89
C GLY A 28 3.48 23.23 2.40
N ILE A 29 2.34 23.61 2.97
CA ILE A 29 2.05 23.30 4.36
C ILE A 29 1.84 21.79 4.39
N ALA A 30 2.86 21.04 4.81
CA ALA A 30 2.67 19.65 5.15
C ALA A 30 1.59 19.61 6.24
N SER A 31 0.39 19.14 5.89
CA SER A 31 -0.69 18.93 6.86
C SER A 31 -0.13 18.02 7.94
N ALA A 32 0.05 18.55 9.15
CA ALA A 32 0.47 17.76 10.29
C ALA A 32 -0.52 16.59 10.43
N SER A 33 0.00 15.36 10.50
CA SER A 33 -0.82 14.19 10.76
C SER A 33 -1.56 14.41 12.09
N VAL A 34 -2.89 14.40 12.04
CA VAL A 34 -3.73 14.50 13.24
C VAL A 34 -3.84 13.11 13.83
N LEU A 35 -3.51 12.96 15.12
CA LEU A 35 -3.69 11.70 15.83
C LEU A 35 -5.17 11.31 15.82
N TYR A 36 -5.44 10.03 15.60
CA TYR A 36 -6.78 9.48 15.68
C TYR A 36 -7.35 9.69 17.09
N ASN A 37 -8.55 10.26 17.18
CA ASN A 37 -9.31 10.39 18.41
C ASN A 37 -10.64 9.62 18.26
N PRO A 38 -10.83 8.50 18.97
CA PRO A 38 -12.05 7.70 18.88
C PRO A 38 -13.29 8.45 19.34
N ASP A 39 -13.17 9.37 20.32
CA ASP A 39 -14.31 10.09 20.90
C ASP A 39 -14.93 11.11 19.93
N THR A 40 -14.12 11.62 19.00
CA THR A 40 -14.55 12.60 18.00
C THR A 40 -14.66 12.03 16.60
N HIS A 41 -14.40 10.73 16.42
CA HIS A 41 -14.44 10.11 15.11
C HIS A 41 -15.89 9.96 14.63
N VAL A 42 -16.19 10.56 13.47
CA VAL A 42 -17.44 10.33 12.76
C VAL A 42 -17.13 9.45 11.55
N PRO A 43 -17.70 8.23 11.47
CA PRO A 43 -17.50 7.36 10.31
C PRO A 43 -17.90 8.06 9.01
N VAL A 44 -17.03 8.01 8.00
CA VAL A 44 -17.28 8.59 6.69
C VAL A 44 -17.50 7.46 5.69
N GLY A 45 -18.70 7.43 5.08
CA GLY A 45 -19.02 6.49 4.01
C GLY A 45 -18.12 6.71 2.80
N SER A 46 -17.57 5.62 2.26
CA SER A 46 -16.91 5.65 0.95
C SER A 46 -17.92 5.90 -0.17
N THR A 47 -17.45 6.10 -1.39
CA THR A 47 -18.31 6.15 -2.59
C THR A 47 -19.02 4.81 -2.87
N GLY A 48 -18.67 3.74 -2.15
CA GLY A 48 -19.37 2.45 -2.14
C GLY A 48 -20.57 2.40 -1.20
N CYS A 49 -20.68 3.31 -0.22
CA CYS A 49 -21.80 3.34 0.72
C CYS A 49 -23.13 3.53 -0.05
N GLY A 50 -24.15 2.78 0.36
CA GLY A 50 -25.48 2.70 -0.26
C GLY A 50 -25.56 1.73 -1.43
N LYS A 51 -24.44 1.14 -1.89
CA LYS A 51 -24.42 0.19 -3.00
C LYS A 51 -24.43 -1.26 -2.51
N PRO A 52 -25.06 -2.20 -3.23
CA PRO A 52 -25.00 -3.61 -2.87
C PRO A 52 -23.56 -4.11 -2.88
N THR A 53 -23.22 -4.98 -1.92
CA THR A 53 -21.93 -5.68 -1.91
C THR A 53 -21.91 -6.76 -3.00
N PRO A 54 -20.82 -6.91 -3.78
CA PRO A 54 -20.66 -8.05 -4.68
C PRO A 54 -20.25 -9.34 -3.96
N TYR A 55 -19.90 -9.26 -2.67
CA TYR A 55 -19.43 -10.38 -1.86
C TYR A 55 -20.53 -10.87 -0.93
N THR A 56 -20.62 -12.19 -0.75
CA THR A 56 -21.54 -12.82 0.19
C THR A 56 -21.11 -12.53 1.63
N PRO A 57 -21.94 -11.83 2.44
CA PRO A 57 -21.63 -11.59 3.85
C PRO A 57 -21.44 -12.90 4.62
N GLY A 58 -20.50 -12.90 5.57
CA GLY A 58 -20.14 -14.05 6.39
C GLY A 58 -19.23 -15.09 5.71
N GLN A 59 -18.72 -14.79 4.51
CA GLN A 59 -17.83 -15.68 3.75
C GLN A 59 -16.61 -14.94 3.23
N SER A 60 -15.46 -15.61 3.30
CA SER A 60 -14.22 -15.17 2.64
C SER A 60 -14.33 -15.50 1.15
N VAL A 61 -14.18 -14.49 0.30
CA VAL A 61 -14.27 -14.60 -1.15
C VAL A 61 -12.96 -14.13 -1.77
N THR A 62 -12.38 -14.94 -2.64
CA THR A 62 -11.25 -14.52 -3.48
C THR A 62 -11.75 -13.57 -4.56
N ALA A 63 -11.25 -12.35 -4.53
CA ALA A 63 -11.50 -11.32 -5.51
C ALA A 63 -10.21 -10.99 -6.27
N THR A 64 -10.35 -10.51 -7.51
CA THR A 64 -9.21 -10.13 -8.35
C THR A 64 -9.45 -8.80 -9.04
N GLY A 65 -8.36 -8.13 -9.41
CA GLY A 65 -8.41 -6.91 -10.20
C GLY A 65 -7.08 -6.59 -10.83
N LYS A 66 -7.13 -5.81 -11.90
CA LYS A 66 -5.96 -5.44 -12.67
C LYS A 66 -5.54 -4.01 -12.33
N TYR A 67 -4.29 -3.83 -11.91
CA TYR A 67 -3.67 -2.53 -11.65
C TYR A 67 -2.24 -2.54 -12.19
N ASN A 68 -1.83 -1.50 -12.91
CA ASN A 68 -0.51 -1.41 -13.57
C ASN A 68 -0.09 -2.68 -14.34
N ASP A 69 -1.02 -3.28 -15.07
CA ASP A 69 -0.82 -4.53 -15.80
C ASP A 69 -0.57 -5.80 -14.97
N VAL A 70 -0.65 -5.71 -13.64
CA VAL A 70 -0.59 -6.83 -12.71
C VAL A 70 -2.00 -7.23 -12.30
N ASN A 71 -2.26 -8.54 -12.27
CA ASN A 71 -3.50 -9.08 -11.72
C ASN A 71 -3.30 -9.36 -10.22
N TRP A 72 -3.84 -8.48 -9.40
CA TRP A 72 -3.84 -8.62 -7.95
C TRP A 72 -4.99 -9.51 -7.50
N THR A 73 -4.75 -10.23 -6.42
CA THR A 73 -5.74 -11.09 -5.76
C THR A 73 -5.87 -10.67 -4.31
N TRP A 74 -7.08 -10.75 -3.78
CA TRP A 74 -7.36 -10.48 -2.37
C TRP A 74 -8.40 -11.46 -1.86
N ILE A 75 -8.32 -11.80 -0.57
CA ILE A 75 -9.39 -12.50 0.12
C ILE A 75 -10.19 -11.45 0.89
N VAL A 76 -11.47 -11.32 0.56
CA VAL A 76 -12.38 -10.33 1.14
C VAL A 76 -13.41 -11.04 2.00
N TYR A 77 -13.51 -10.64 3.26
CA TYR A 77 -14.57 -11.04 4.17
C TYR A 77 -15.44 -9.84 4.52
N VAL A 78 -16.72 -9.92 4.17
CA VAL A 78 -17.73 -8.94 4.56
C VAL A 78 -18.47 -9.50 5.78
N PRO A 79 -18.62 -8.74 6.88
CA PRO A 79 -19.23 -9.26 8.11
C PRO A 79 -20.70 -9.61 7.90
N LYS A 80 -21.21 -10.59 8.64
CA LYS A 80 -22.60 -11.08 8.53
C LYS A 80 -23.64 -9.99 8.72
N SER A 81 -23.33 -9.00 9.56
CA SER A 81 -24.18 -7.84 9.88
C SER A 81 -24.15 -6.74 8.84
N TYR A 82 -23.41 -6.90 7.72
CA TYR A 82 -23.19 -5.85 6.74
C TYR A 82 -24.50 -5.21 6.26
N ASP A 83 -24.54 -3.89 6.42
CA ASP A 83 -25.62 -3.00 5.98
C ASP A 83 -24.99 -1.97 5.05
N ASN A 84 -25.43 -1.95 3.79
CA ASN A 84 -24.83 -1.04 2.81
C ASN A 84 -25.08 0.44 3.14
N THR A 85 -26.00 0.79 4.03
CA THR A 85 -26.25 2.18 4.45
C THR A 85 -25.34 2.64 5.59
N LYS A 86 -24.63 1.72 6.25
CA LYS A 86 -23.69 2.00 7.33
C LYS A 86 -22.25 2.00 6.80
N PRO A 87 -21.41 2.99 7.15
CA PRO A 87 -19.98 2.93 6.88
C PRO A 87 -19.30 1.86 7.76
N TYR A 88 -18.53 0.97 7.12
CA TYR A 88 -17.71 -0.03 7.79
C TYR A 88 -16.22 0.33 7.62
N PRO A 89 -15.40 0.21 8.67
CA PRO A 89 -13.94 0.24 8.51
C PRO A 89 -13.47 -0.96 7.68
N VAL A 90 -12.37 -0.77 6.97
CA VAL A 90 -11.67 -1.83 6.23
C VAL A 90 -10.34 -2.08 6.92
N VAL A 91 -10.07 -3.33 7.27
CA VAL A 91 -8.77 -3.77 7.79
C VAL A 91 -8.08 -4.55 6.68
N ILE A 92 -6.91 -4.06 6.27
CA ILE A 92 -6.12 -4.69 5.21
C ILE A 92 -4.91 -5.39 5.83
N GLN A 93 -4.82 -6.69 5.61
CA GLN A 93 -3.70 -7.54 6.00
C GLN A 93 -2.80 -7.79 4.80
N HIS A 94 -1.50 -7.68 5.02
CA HIS A 94 -0.47 -7.95 4.03
C HIS A 94 0.39 -9.10 4.58
N PRO A 95 0.35 -10.29 3.98
CA PRO A 95 1.21 -11.40 4.36
C PRO A 95 2.67 -10.98 4.29
N GLY A 96 3.48 -11.59 5.16
CA GLY A 96 4.93 -11.47 5.08
C GLY A 96 5.50 -12.08 3.79
N TRP A 97 6.81 -11.91 3.60
CA TRP A 97 7.52 -12.54 2.49
C TRP A 97 7.33 -14.06 2.47
N CYS A 98 7.17 -14.63 1.27
CA CYS A 98 6.90 -16.05 1.00
C CYS A 98 5.55 -16.58 1.49
N MET A 99 4.63 -15.72 1.97
CA MET A 99 3.35 -16.16 2.52
C MET A 99 2.20 -15.88 1.56
N SER A 100 1.29 -16.85 1.42
CA SER A 100 0.05 -16.65 0.68
C SER A 100 -1.00 -15.92 1.53
N ALA A 101 -1.94 -15.26 0.86
CA ALA A 101 -3.05 -14.57 1.52
C ALA A 101 -3.94 -15.52 2.31
N ASP A 102 -4.14 -16.77 1.85
CA ASP A 102 -4.93 -17.76 2.59
C ASP A 102 -4.24 -18.20 3.89
N ALA A 103 -2.91 -18.38 3.85
CA ALA A 103 -2.13 -18.75 5.03
C ALA A 103 -2.12 -17.61 6.06
N GLU A 104 -1.99 -16.36 5.61
CA GLU A 104 -2.07 -15.18 6.48
C GLU A 104 -3.46 -14.98 7.06
N GLU A 105 -4.52 -15.09 6.26
CA GLU A 105 -5.90 -14.96 6.74
C GLU A 105 -6.19 -15.97 7.86
N ALA A 106 -5.84 -17.24 7.63
CA ALA A 106 -6.03 -18.32 8.58
C ALA A 106 -5.11 -18.18 9.81
N GLY A 107 -3.86 -17.78 9.61
CA GLY A 107 -2.82 -17.73 10.64
C GLY A 107 -2.90 -16.52 11.56
N ALA A 108 -3.12 -15.33 11.02
CA ALA A 108 -3.24 -14.10 11.79
C ALA A 108 -4.59 -14.00 12.51
N GLY A 109 -5.64 -14.64 11.96
CA GLY A 109 -6.94 -14.77 12.60
C GLY A 109 -7.72 -13.45 12.75
N ILE A 110 -7.29 -12.38 12.09
CA ILE A 110 -7.97 -11.08 12.16
C ILE A 110 -9.40 -11.18 11.62
N THR A 111 -9.61 -11.90 10.51
CA THR A 111 -10.95 -12.12 9.93
C THR A 111 -11.95 -12.72 10.93
N LEU A 112 -11.48 -13.48 11.95
CA LEU A 112 -12.37 -14.06 12.97
C LEU A 112 -13.07 -13.00 13.83
N TYR A 113 -12.53 -11.79 13.91
CA TYR A 113 -13.10 -10.67 14.65
C TYR A 113 -13.98 -9.75 13.80
N ALA A 114 -14.08 -9.99 12.49
CA ALA A 114 -14.78 -9.11 11.56
C ALA A 114 -16.27 -8.97 11.89
N ASP A 115 -16.91 -10.08 12.28
CA ASP A 115 -18.32 -10.08 12.71
C ASP A 115 -18.53 -9.30 14.01
N ASP A 116 -17.70 -9.56 15.03
CA ASP A 116 -17.88 -9.00 16.38
C ASP A 116 -17.50 -7.51 16.46
N LEU A 117 -16.51 -7.08 15.67
CA LEU A 117 -16.00 -5.72 15.63
C LEU A 117 -16.51 -4.92 14.42
N GLU A 118 -17.40 -5.51 13.63
CA GLU A 118 -18.07 -4.87 12.50
C GLU A 118 -17.11 -4.18 11.51
N PHE A 119 -16.15 -4.94 10.96
CA PHE A 119 -15.25 -4.46 9.92
C PHE A 119 -15.20 -5.39 8.72
N ILE A 120 -14.83 -4.85 7.55
CA ILE A 120 -14.53 -5.65 6.36
C ILE A 120 -13.05 -6.05 6.44
N SER A 121 -12.78 -7.35 6.43
CA SER A 121 -11.41 -7.87 6.39
C SER A 121 -10.97 -8.07 4.95
N VAL A 122 -9.76 -7.64 4.62
CA VAL A 122 -9.15 -7.85 3.31
C VAL A 122 -7.74 -8.36 3.51
N THR A 123 -7.43 -9.59 3.07
CA THR A 123 -6.05 -10.08 3.01
C THR A 123 -5.57 -10.02 1.57
N ALA A 124 -4.64 -9.11 1.28
CA ALA A 124 -4.12 -8.92 -0.07
C ALA A 124 -3.01 -9.95 -0.37
N GLN A 125 -2.91 -10.42 -1.61
CA GLN A 125 -1.85 -11.33 -2.04
C GLN A 125 -0.69 -10.53 -2.64
N GLY A 126 0.52 -10.70 -2.10
CA GLY A 126 1.74 -10.18 -2.73
C GLY A 126 2.00 -10.86 -4.08
N ASP A 127 2.73 -10.21 -4.99
CA ASP A 127 3.02 -10.79 -6.30
C ASP A 127 3.99 -11.98 -6.16
N GLY A 128 3.71 -13.01 -6.95
CA GLY A 128 4.47 -14.26 -7.00
C GLY A 128 5.31 -14.36 -8.27
N ASP A 129 5.79 -13.24 -8.81
CA ASP A 129 6.58 -13.18 -10.04
C ASP A 129 8.05 -13.57 -9.85
N ASN A 130 8.27 -14.65 -9.10
CA ASN A 130 9.57 -15.30 -8.95
C ASN A 130 9.47 -16.72 -9.52
N ARG A 131 10.23 -17.00 -10.60
CA ARG A 131 10.27 -18.32 -11.27
C ARG A 131 11.32 -19.27 -10.70
N ASN A 132 12.06 -18.87 -9.67
CA ASN A 132 13.16 -19.67 -9.15
C ASN A 132 12.65 -20.86 -8.31
N PRO A 133 13.46 -21.93 -8.18
CA PRO A 133 13.06 -23.13 -7.44
C PRO A 133 12.70 -22.81 -5.99
N GLY A 134 11.52 -23.26 -5.54
CA GLY A 134 11.02 -23.04 -4.19
C GLY A 134 9.89 -22.01 -4.08
N GLY A 135 9.53 -21.33 -5.18
CA GLY A 135 8.41 -20.40 -5.25
C GLY A 135 7.01 -21.05 -5.33
N PRO A 136 5.93 -20.25 -5.38
CA PRO A 136 5.94 -18.79 -5.52
C PRO A 136 6.28 -18.08 -4.21
N TRP A 137 7.38 -17.32 -4.21
CA TRP A 137 7.74 -16.44 -3.09
C TRP A 137 6.90 -15.18 -3.21
N TYR A 138 5.73 -15.16 -2.58
CA TYR A 138 4.89 -13.97 -2.61
C TYR A 138 5.56 -12.80 -1.88
N SER A 139 5.50 -11.60 -2.46
CA SER A 139 6.10 -10.42 -1.86
C SER A 139 5.41 -9.11 -2.28
N TRP A 140 5.78 -8.05 -1.60
CA TRP A 140 5.34 -6.68 -1.88
C TRP A 140 6.52 -5.87 -2.37
N ASN A 141 6.31 -4.92 -3.27
CA ASN A 141 7.36 -3.95 -3.54
C ASN A 141 7.72 -3.21 -2.25
N ALA A 142 8.95 -3.45 -1.82
CA ALA A 142 9.56 -2.76 -0.71
C ALA A 142 10.83 -2.08 -1.24
N ALA A 143 10.75 -0.78 -1.47
CA ALA A 143 11.84 0.00 -2.09
C ALA A 143 13.21 -0.25 -1.42
N GLY A 144 13.26 -0.45 -0.10
CA GLY A 144 14.52 -0.76 0.59
C GLY A 144 15.20 -2.07 0.17
N THR A 145 14.44 -3.06 -0.30
CA THR A 145 14.98 -4.31 -0.85
C THR A 145 15.03 -4.29 -2.38
N ALA A 146 13.99 -3.79 -3.06
CA ALA A 146 13.91 -3.74 -4.51
C ALA A 146 14.81 -2.68 -5.18
N GLU A 147 15.32 -1.71 -4.41
CA GLU A 147 16.26 -0.67 -4.87
C GLU A 147 17.66 -0.83 -4.23
N SER A 148 17.95 -2.00 -3.65
CA SER A 148 19.27 -2.27 -3.09
C SER A 148 20.29 -2.47 -4.22
N PRO A 149 21.52 -1.94 -4.13
CA PRO A 149 22.05 -1.13 -3.04
C PRO A 149 21.60 0.33 -3.13
N GLY A 150 21.25 0.90 -1.98
CA GLY A 150 21.12 2.36 -1.85
C GLY A 150 22.48 3.05 -1.73
N PRO A 151 22.51 4.38 -1.58
CA PRO A 151 23.74 5.15 -1.34
C PRO A 151 24.57 4.69 -0.13
N ASP A 152 23.91 4.07 0.86
CA ASP A 152 24.54 3.52 2.07
C ASP A 152 25.05 2.07 1.89
N GLY A 153 24.91 1.51 0.69
CA GLY A 153 25.29 0.13 0.37
C GLY A 153 24.12 -0.86 0.41
N PRO A 154 24.41 -2.17 0.26
CA PRO A 154 23.38 -3.21 0.28
C PRO A 154 22.77 -3.37 1.66
N THR A 155 21.46 -3.64 1.72
CA THR A 155 20.74 -3.88 2.98
C THR A 155 21.06 -5.24 3.62
N CYS A 156 21.76 -6.11 2.88
CA CYS A 156 22.13 -7.45 3.29
C CYS A 156 23.64 -7.71 3.17
N THR A 157 24.09 -8.79 3.79
CA THR A 157 25.48 -9.25 3.67
C THR A 157 25.67 -10.08 2.41
N ASN A 158 26.92 -10.24 1.95
CA ASN A 158 27.25 -11.11 0.82
C ASN A 158 26.77 -12.57 0.97
N ALA A 159 26.59 -13.04 2.20
CA ALA A 159 26.08 -14.40 2.46
C ALA A 159 24.57 -14.53 2.25
N ALA A 160 23.83 -13.43 2.38
CA ALA A 160 22.37 -13.38 2.15
C ALA A 160 22.01 -12.96 0.72
N ALA A 161 23.02 -12.67 -0.09
CA ALA A 161 22.92 -12.19 -1.45
C ALA A 161 22.90 -13.38 -2.44
N ASP A 162 21.73 -13.98 -2.59
CA ASP A 162 21.47 -15.11 -3.49
C ASP A 162 20.65 -14.65 -4.71
N GLU A 163 21.13 -14.96 -5.91
CA GLU A 163 20.48 -14.60 -7.17
C GLU A 163 19.14 -15.31 -7.37
N SER A 164 18.91 -16.44 -6.69
CA SER A 164 17.61 -17.12 -6.72
C SER A 164 16.49 -16.24 -6.16
N TYR A 165 16.76 -15.32 -5.24
CA TYR A 165 15.76 -14.40 -4.68
C TYR A 165 15.31 -13.30 -5.65
N CYS A 166 15.99 -13.12 -6.78
CA CYS A 166 15.60 -12.15 -7.80
C CYS A 166 14.22 -12.44 -8.39
N TYR A 167 13.36 -11.43 -8.39
CA TYR A 167 12.04 -11.46 -9.01
C TYR A 167 12.13 -11.09 -10.50
N ASP A 168 11.24 -11.65 -11.32
CA ASP A 168 11.24 -11.46 -12.77
C ASP A 168 10.99 -10.01 -13.20
N SER A 169 10.25 -9.25 -12.39
CA SER A 169 10.00 -7.82 -12.63
C SER A 169 11.24 -6.96 -12.41
N CYS A 170 12.24 -7.46 -11.70
CA CYS A 170 13.42 -6.71 -11.35
C CYS A 170 14.54 -6.93 -12.37
N THR A 171 15.26 -5.86 -12.70
CA THR A 171 16.57 -6.01 -13.35
C THR A 171 17.57 -6.26 -12.24
N CYS A 172 18.07 -7.49 -12.08
CA CYS A 172 19.00 -7.84 -11.02
C CYS A 172 20.45 -7.89 -11.53
N PRO A 173 21.22 -6.79 -11.52
CA PRO A 173 22.65 -6.86 -11.71
C PRO A 173 23.34 -7.03 -10.35
N SER A 174 24.14 -8.08 -10.22
CA SER A 174 25.07 -8.35 -9.11
C SER A 174 24.45 -8.56 -7.73
N ARG A 175 24.19 -9.83 -7.36
CA ARG A 175 24.19 -10.38 -5.98
C ARG A 175 23.75 -9.45 -4.83
N GLN A 176 22.65 -8.71 -4.89
CA GLN A 176 22.36 -7.71 -3.84
C GLN A 176 20.88 -7.64 -3.50
N CYS A 177 20.47 -8.35 -2.45
CA CYS A 177 19.33 -8.06 -1.56
C CYS A 177 17.93 -7.79 -2.15
N ASP A 178 17.74 -7.98 -3.45
CA ASP A 178 16.48 -7.83 -4.18
C ASP A 178 15.55 -9.02 -3.88
N TRP A 179 14.98 -9.03 -2.68
CA TRP A 179 14.15 -10.14 -2.19
C TRP A 179 12.65 -9.94 -2.41
N THR A 180 12.26 -8.89 -3.11
CA THR A 180 10.86 -8.52 -3.31
C THR A 180 10.59 -8.13 -4.75
N THR A 181 9.34 -8.25 -5.17
CA THR A 181 8.86 -7.82 -6.49
C THR A 181 9.12 -6.33 -6.73
N CYS A 182 9.36 -5.95 -8.00
CA CYS A 182 9.51 -4.56 -8.44
C CYS A 182 8.20 -3.97 -9.01
N LYS A 183 7.07 -4.68 -8.83
CA LYS A 183 5.76 -4.24 -9.32
C LYS A 183 4.93 -3.57 -8.23
N ASP A 184 4.20 -2.53 -8.64
CA ASP A 184 3.23 -1.77 -7.83
C ASP A 184 1.78 -2.04 -8.24
#